data_AF-A0A3N6AFX5-F1
#
_entry.id   AF-A0A3N6AFX5-F1
#
_cell.length_a   1.000
_cell.length_b   1.000
_cell.length_c   1.000
_cell.angle_alpha   90.00
_cell.angle_beta   90.00
_cell.angle_gamma   90.00
#
_symmetry.space_group_name_H-M   'P 1'
#
loop_
_entity.id
_entity.type
_entity.pdbx_description
1 polymer ?
#
loop_
_entity_poly.entity_id
_entity_poly.type
_entity_poly.pdbx_seq_one_letter_code
_entity_poly.pdbx_strand_id
1 'polypeptide(L)'
;MPPAAPGPAKEEAAADWPRLFHYAGFDIDRFTSVPPRVTPPVYADARAAWQGTYPGRPDVPIRVEAAAFAGTPVHFAIFEPWNEPEQRGAGAPTGGGWVIDVLLPATFMGMLVAAVFLAGRNLRAGRGDRRGAGRVGTFLFFLILASGLFGADHAPGFGPFMNILFLVLAQALTLAVVVVAVYLALEPYVRRRWPHALIGWNRLLWGRWRDPRVGRDMLAGAALGVGVQLVFQVAQMVSPGQVGAAAKIWMLDGFRFAWSWLASEMWAALLLSLGTVLLLFLLALVVRRFSVAALLVLLFFGASGAAGSPGSPWAGGLFNVVAMGALMFGLFRFGLLTLVVATFVNNAIDVYPLTFDPSRWFAPFGFLILALAFGLALYGAWHAGAMKNATGRLLAH
;
A
#
# COMPACT_ATOMS: atom_id res chain seq x y z
N MET A 1 -15.34 -4.63 27.40
CA MET A 1 -16.34 -3.80 28.11
C MET A 1 -17.27 -3.21 27.06
N PRO A 2 -18.60 -3.33 27.20
CA PRO A 2 -19.49 -2.43 26.47
C PRO A 2 -19.09 -0.98 26.81
N PRO A 3 -19.22 -0.03 25.87
CA PRO A 3 -18.98 1.38 26.18
C PRO A 3 -19.82 1.74 27.42
N ALA A 4 -19.19 2.42 28.39
CA ALA A 4 -19.89 2.92 29.55
C ALA A 4 -21.12 3.71 29.07
N ALA A 5 -22.26 3.51 29.74
CA ALA A 5 -23.45 4.31 29.49
C ALA A 5 -23.03 5.79 29.43
N PRO A 6 -23.53 6.57 28.46
CA PRO A 6 -23.20 7.98 28.39
C PRO A 6 -23.42 8.59 29.78
N GLY A 7 -22.37 9.21 30.32
CA GLY A 7 -22.51 10.01 31.54
C GLY A 7 -23.62 11.03 31.34
N PRO A 8 -24.21 11.58 32.44
CA PRO A 8 -25.33 12.50 32.34
C PRO A 8 -25.03 13.53 31.26
N ALA A 9 -25.92 13.61 30.25
CA ALA A 9 -25.78 14.51 29.12
C ALA A 9 -25.41 15.88 29.67
N LYS A 10 -24.15 16.27 29.46
CA LYS A 10 -23.71 17.63 29.73
C LYS A 10 -24.64 18.47 28.85
N GLU A 11 -25.52 19.26 29.47
CA GLU A 11 -26.51 20.12 28.80
C GLU A 11 -25.99 20.51 27.41
N GLU A 12 -26.70 20.06 26.37
CA GLU A 12 -26.30 20.04 24.97
C GLU A 12 -25.59 21.33 24.57
N ALA A 13 -24.27 21.37 24.67
CA ALA A 13 -23.49 22.32 23.92
C ALA A 13 -23.63 21.87 22.46
N ALA A 14 -24.57 22.49 21.75
CA ALA A 14 -24.73 22.29 20.32
C ALA A 14 -23.35 22.46 19.66
N ALA A 15 -22.99 21.53 18.79
CA ALA A 15 -21.69 21.60 18.11
C ALA A 15 -21.56 22.94 17.37
N ASP A 16 -20.40 23.58 17.49
CA ASP A 16 -20.10 24.88 16.89
C ASP A 16 -19.82 24.73 15.39
N TRP A 17 -20.89 24.54 14.61
CA TRP A 17 -20.83 24.46 13.14
C TRP A 17 -20.25 25.72 12.49
N PRO A 18 -20.59 26.95 12.92
CA PRO A 18 -20.00 28.16 12.36
C PRO A 18 -18.47 28.16 12.40
N ARG A 19 -17.88 27.66 13.49
CA ARG A 19 -16.43 27.54 13.61
C ARG A 19 -15.82 26.55 12.61
N LEU A 20 -16.47 25.43 12.32
CA LEU A 20 -16.02 24.49 11.29
C LEU A 20 -16.11 25.11 9.88
N PHE A 21 -17.21 25.83 9.59
CA PHE A 21 -17.36 26.57 8.34
C PHE A 21 -16.25 27.61 8.19
N HIS A 22 -15.96 28.37 9.25
CA HIS A 22 -14.86 29.33 9.25
C HIS A 22 -13.50 28.69 8.93
N TYR A 23 -13.17 27.55 9.56
CA TYR A 23 -11.93 26.82 9.25
C TYR A 23 -11.91 26.24 7.83
N ALA A 24 -13.06 25.86 7.29
CA ALA A 24 -13.20 25.42 5.90
C ALA A 24 -13.17 26.60 4.89
N GLY A 25 -13.07 27.84 5.36
CA GLY A 25 -13.07 29.04 4.51
C GLY A 25 -14.46 29.42 3.99
N PHE A 26 -15.52 28.95 4.66
CA PHE A 26 -16.90 29.25 4.33
C PHE A 26 -17.55 30.19 5.35
N ASP A 27 -18.49 30.97 4.85
CA ASP A 27 -19.43 31.73 5.65
C ASP A 27 -20.74 30.95 5.72
N ILE A 28 -21.10 30.46 6.92
CA ILE A 28 -22.28 29.60 7.12
C ILE A 28 -23.59 30.31 6.73
N ASP A 29 -23.63 31.64 6.83
CA ASP A 29 -24.82 32.43 6.51
C ASP A 29 -25.14 32.43 5.00
N ARG A 30 -24.17 32.04 4.16
CA ARG A 30 -24.36 31.84 2.72
C ARG A 30 -24.90 30.46 2.37
N PHE A 31 -25.10 29.59 3.36
CA PHE A 31 -25.60 28.24 3.18
C PHE A 31 -26.99 28.09 3.78
N THR A 32 -27.83 27.32 3.09
CA THR A 32 -29.19 27.01 3.54
C THR A 32 -29.21 25.64 4.19
N SER A 33 -29.79 25.52 5.39
CA SER A 33 -29.95 24.24 6.08
C SER A 33 -30.83 23.28 5.27
N VAL A 34 -30.38 22.03 5.13
CA VAL A 34 -31.10 20.96 4.43
C VAL A 34 -31.07 19.67 5.26
N PRO A 35 -32.03 18.74 5.10
CA PRO A 35 -32.02 17.47 5.82
C PRO A 35 -30.77 16.64 5.45
N PRO A 36 -30.04 16.05 6.43
CA PRO A 36 -28.90 15.18 6.18
C PRO A 36 -29.27 13.95 5.35
N ARG A 37 -28.42 13.55 4.39
CA ARG A 37 -28.67 12.40 3.51
C ARG A 37 -27.66 11.28 3.68
N VAL A 38 -26.45 11.59 4.17
CA VAL A 38 -25.35 10.62 4.26
C VAL A 38 -25.20 10.13 5.70
N THR A 39 -25.19 8.82 5.89
CA THR A 39 -24.83 8.23 7.18
C THR A 39 -23.34 8.46 7.43
N PRO A 40 -22.94 9.15 8.52
CA PRO A 40 -21.53 9.35 8.82
C PRO A 40 -20.81 8.01 9.06
N PRO A 41 -19.50 7.92 8.77
CA PRO A 41 -18.73 6.68 8.91
C PRO A 41 -18.50 6.27 10.38
N VAL A 42 -18.82 7.16 11.31
CA VAL A 42 -18.70 6.97 12.76
C VAL A 42 -20.05 7.25 13.40
N TYR A 43 -20.28 6.64 14.55
CA TYR A 43 -21.48 6.92 15.34
C TYR A 43 -21.55 8.41 15.70
N ALA A 44 -22.73 9.00 15.55
CA ALA A 44 -23.02 10.39 15.85
C ALA A 44 -24.45 10.49 16.41
N ASP A 45 -24.64 11.33 17.42
CA ASP A 45 -25.95 11.62 18.02
C ASP A 45 -26.61 12.86 17.40
N ALA A 46 -25.82 13.74 16.78
CA ALA A 46 -26.29 14.90 16.04
C ALA A 46 -25.77 14.90 14.59
N ARG A 47 -26.63 15.27 13.65
CA ARG A 47 -26.30 15.41 12.22
C ARG A 47 -26.90 16.70 11.67
N ALA A 48 -26.14 17.40 10.84
CA ALA A 48 -26.58 18.61 10.20
C ALA A 48 -26.04 18.67 8.76
N ALA A 49 -26.81 19.30 7.87
CA ALA A 49 -26.39 19.48 6.49
C ALA A 49 -26.84 20.83 5.97
N TRP A 50 -26.05 21.38 5.06
CA TRP A 50 -26.33 22.65 4.41
C TRP A 50 -25.99 22.60 2.92
N GLN A 51 -26.67 23.43 2.14
CA GLN A 51 -26.43 23.58 0.72
C GLN A 51 -26.06 25.02 0.40
N GLY A 52 -25.05 25.21 -0.44
CA GLY A 52 -24.52 26.51 -0.81
C GLY A 52 -23.67 26.43 -2.07
N THR A 53 -22.76 27.38 -2.24
CA THR A 53 -21.83 27.46 -3.39
C THR A 53 -20.44 27.84 -2.91
N TYR A 54 -19.41 27.55 -3.70
CA TYR A 54 -18.05 27.98 -3.36
C TYR A 54 -17.92 29.51 -3.47
N PRO A 55 -17.30 30.22 -2.50
CA PRO A 55 -17.14 31.68 -2.54
C PRO A 55 -16.44 32.20 -3.80
N GLY A 56 -15.49 31.42 -4.35
CA GLY A 56 -14.76 31.75 -5.59
C GLY A 56 -15.32 31.10 -6.86
N ARG A 57 -16.36 30.26 -6.75
CA ARG A 57 -17.05 29.60 -7.87
C ARG A 57 -18.54 29.42 -7.55
N PRO A 58 -19.35 30.48 -7.71
CA PRO A 58 -20.78 30.45 -7.43
C PRO A 58 -21.55 29.48 -8.34
N ASP A 59 -20.97 29.11 -9.48
CA ASP A 59 -21.50 28.16 -10.46
C ASP A 59 -21.45 26.70 -9.99
N VAL A 60 -20.67 26.39 -8.95
CA VAL A 60 -20.54 25.04 -8.41
C VAL A 60 -21.37 24.92 -7.12
N PRO A 61 -22.54 24.27 -7.15
CA PRO A 61 -23.29 23.99 -5.93
C PRO A 61 -22.55 22.97 -5.10
N ILE A 62 -22.52 23.18 -3.78
CA ILE A 62 -21.92 22.28 -2.81
C ILE A 62 -22.87 21.97 -1.69
N ARG A 63 -22.73 20.77 -1.13
CA ARG A 63 -23.45 20.30 0.03
C ARG A 63 -22.46 19.96 1.14
N VAL A 64 -22.63 20.55 2.31
CA VAL A 64 -21.81 20.27 3.48
C VAL A 64 -22.62 19.38 4.41
N GLU A 65 -22.07 18.23 4.82
CA GLU A 65 -22.66 17.42 5.89
C GLU A 65 -21.69 17.29 7.06
N ALA A 66 -22.22 17.52 8.27
CA ALA A 66 -21.47 17.43 9.50
C ALA A 66 -22.19 16.52 10.51
N ALA A 67 -21.42 15.89 11.39
CA ALA A 67 -21.95 15.09 12.47
C ALA A 67 -21.14 15.31 13.76
N ALA A 68 -21.81 15.22 14.91
CA ALA A 68 -21.21 15.36 16.22
C ALA A 68 -21.62 14.19 17.14
N PHE A 69 -20.79 13.94 18.14
CA PHE A 69 -21.09 13.06 19.26
C PHE A 69 -20.89 13.84 20.56
N ALA A 70 -21.92 13.94 21.40
CA ALA A 70 -21.91 14.70 22.65
C ALA A 70 -21.37 16.15 22.48
N GLY A 71 -21.82 16.84 21.43
CA GLY A 71 -21.40 18.22 21.11
C GLY A 71 -20.03 18.36 20.45
N THR A 72 -19.27 17.27 20.30
CA THR A 72 -17.96 17.27 19.65
C THR A 72 -18.09 16.89 18.18
N PRO A 73 -17.63 17.70 17.21
CA PRO A 73 -17.63 17.32 15.80
C PRO A 73 -16.80 16.06 15.56
N VAL A 74 -17.41 15.07 14.91
CA VAL A 74 -16.77 13.78 14.55
C VAL A 74 -16.70 13.57 13.03
N HIS A 75 -17.45 14.35 12.26
CA HIS A 75 -17.48 14.26 10.81
C HIS A 75 -17.78 15.64 10.21
N PHE A 76 -17.06 16.01 9.14
CA PHE A 76 -17.32 17.20 8.34
C PHE A 76 -16.86 16.91 6.90
N ALA A 77 -17.79 16.92 5.96
CA ALA A 77 -17.52 16.60 4.56
C ALA A 77 -18.21 17.60 3.63
N ILE A 78 -17.51 17.96 2.56
CA ILE A 78 -18.02 18.78 1.47
C ILE A 78 -18.25 17.84 0.28
N PHE A 79 -19.45 17.89 -0.29
CA PHE A 79 -19.86 17.14 -1.44
C PHE A 79 -20.07 18.09 -2.61
N GLU A 80 -19.27 17.93 -3.65
CA GLU A 80 -19.48 18.57 -4.95
C GLU A 80 -20.42 17.75 -5.84
N PRO A 81 -20.96 18.32 -6.94
CA PRO A 81 -21.96 17.66 -7.77
C PRO A 81 -21.46 16.37 -8.43
N TRP A 82 -20.15 16.21 -8.62
CA TRP A 82 -19.50 15.02 -9.17
C TRP A 82 -19.06 14.00 -8.09
N ASN A 83 -19.22 14.36 -6.81
CA ASN A 83 -18.85 13.56 -5.65
C ASN A 83 -20.06 13.17 -4.79
N GLU A 84 -21.28 13.48 -5.23
CA GLU A 84 -22.49 13.19 -4.46
C GLU A 84 -22.66 11.68 -4.25
N PRO A 85 -22.92 11.24 -2.99
CA PRO A 85 -23.08 9.84 -2.68
C PRO A 85 -24.31 9.21 -3.32
N GLU A 86 -25.30 9.99 -3.79
CA GLU A 86 -26.39 9.47 -4.64
C GLU A 86 -25.86 9.02 -6.00
N GLN A 87 -24.87 9.71 -6.59
CA GLN A 87 -24.21 9.26 -7.83
C GLN A 87 -23.30 8.04 -7.62
N ARG A 88 -22.70 7.88 -6.43
CA ARG A 88 -21.94 6.65 -6.07
C ARG A 88 -22.84 5.49 -5.62
N GLY A 89 -23.94 5.78 -4.93
CA GLY A 89 -24.83 4.81 -4.29
C GLY A 89 -25.97 4.34 -5.19
N ALA A 90 -26.37 5.13 -6.19
CA ALA A 90 -27.23 4.71 -7.29
C ALA A 90 -26.44 4.25 -8.53
N GLY A 91 -25.13 4.00 -8.37
CA GLY A 91 -24.30 3.43 -9.42
C GLY A 91 -24.71 1.98 -9.66
N ALA A 92 -25.34 1.71 -10.81
CA ALA A 92 -25.42 0.37 -11.37
C ALA A 92 -24.08 -0.36 -11.19
N PRO A 93 -24.05 -1.68 -10.88
CA PRO A 93 -22.80 -2.39 -10.65
C PRO A 93 -21.83 -2.08 -11.78
N THR A 94 -20.82 -1.27 -11.48
CA THR A 94 -19.78 -0.94 -12.45
C THR A 94 -19.21 -2.28 -12.90
N GLY A 95 -19.10 -2.52 -14.21
CA GLY A 95 -18.69 -3.81 -14.75
C GLY A 95 -17.33 -4.34 -14.25
N GLY A 96 -16.58 -3.57 -13.46
CA GLY A 96 -15.36 -3.97 -12.75
C GLY A 96 -15.53 -4.41 -11.28
N GLY A 97 -16.69 -4.24 -10.64
CA GLY A 97 -16.88 -4.58 -9.22
C GLY A 97 -16.59 -6.04 -8.90
N TRP A 98 -16.98 -6.96 -9.77
CA TRP A 98 -16.68 -8.39 -9.63
C TRP A 98 -15.18 -8.72 -9.61
N VAL A 99 -14.33 -7.88 -10.21
CA VAL A 99 -12.87 -8.07 -10.15
C VAL A 99 -12.38 -7.90 -8.72
N ILE A 100 -12.84 -6.83 -8.06
CA ILE A 100 -12.46 -6.49 -6.69
C ILE A 100 -13.14 -7.45 -5.69
N ASP A 101 -14.43 -7.70 -5.88
CA ASP A 101 -15.24 -8.45 -4.91
C ASP A 101 -15.11 -9.97 -5.04
N VAL A 102 -14.72 -10.48 -6.21
CA VAL A 102 -14.67 -11.92 -6.48
C VAL A 102 -13.32 -12.37 -7.01
N LEU A 103 -12.81 -11.79 -8.11
CA LEU A 103 -11.60 -12.30 -8.78
C LEU A 103 -10.36 -12.20 -7.89
N LEU A 104 -10.11 -11.04 -7.26
CA LEU A 104 -8.96 -10.83 -6.38
C LEU A 104 -9.01 -11.74 -5.14
N PRO A 105 -10.11 -11.80 -4.35
CA PRO A 105 -10.22 -12.73 -3.23
C PRO A 105 -10.09 -14.20 -3.63
N ALA A 106 -10.74 -14.62 -4.72
CA ALA A 106 -10.66 -15.99 -5.21
C ALA A 106 -9.23 -16.37 -5.65
N THR A 107 -8.53 -15.44 -6.31
CA THR A 107 -7.13 -15.63 -6.70
C THR A 107 -6.23 -15.75 -5.46
N PHE A 108 -6.41 -14.87 -4.48
CA PHE A 108 -5.66 -14.90 -3.23
C PHE A 108 -5.89 -16.22 -2.47
N MET A 109 -7.15 -16.65 -2.30
CA MET A 109 -7.48 -17.93 -1.67
C MET A 109 -6.90 -19.12 -2.45
N GLY A 110 -7.01 -19.11 -3.78
CA GLY A 110 -6.44 -20.15 -4.64
C GLY A 110 -4.91 -20.25 -4.51
N MET A 111 -4.24 -19.09 -4.44
CA MET A 111 -2.80 -19.02 -4.19
C MET A 111 -2.41 -19.55 -2.82
N LEU A 112 -3.18 -19.27 -1.76
CA LEU A 112 -2.92 -19.81 -0.42
C LEU A 112 -3.04 -21.33 -0.40
N VAL A 113 -4.12 -21.88 -0.95
CA VAL A 113 -4.32 -23.34 -1.03
C VAL A 113 -3.18 -24.00 -1.81
N ALA A 114 -2.82 -23.43 -2.97
CA ALA A 114 -1.71 -23.91 -3.79
C ALA A 114 -0.37 -23.82 -3.05
N ALA A 115 -0.10 -22.71 -2.35
CA ALA A 115 1.13 -22.51 -1.59
C ALA A 115 1.27 -23.55 -0.46
N VAL A 116 0.23 -23.78 0.33
CA VAL A 116 0.25 -24.77 1.41
C VAL A 116 0.46 -26.18 0.86
N PHE A 117 -0.27 -26.56 -0.19
CA PHE A 117 -0.14 -27.86 -0.82
C PHE A 117 1.28 -28.10 -1.38
N LEU A 118 1.81 -27.13 -2.14
CA LEU A 118 3.13 -27.22 -2.75
C LEU A 118 4.25 -27.16 -1.71
N ALA A 119 4.13 -26.32 -0.67
CA ALA A 119 5.06 -26.29 0.44
C ALA A 119 5.15 -27.65 1.13
N GLY A 120 3.99 -28.26 1.46
CA GLY A 120 3.94 -29.60 2.05
C GLY A 120 4.58 -30.68 1.16
N ARG A 121 4.28 -30.65 -0.14
CA ARG A 121 4.90 -31.56 -1.13
C ARG A 121 6.42 -31.36 -1.21
N ASN A 122 6.90 -30.12 -1.26
CA ASN A 122 8.32 -29.80 -1.34
C ASN A 122 9.08 -30.20 -0.08
N LEU A 123 8.46 -30.03 1.10
CA LEU A 123 9.03 -30.44 2.38
C LEU A 123 9.16 -31.96 2.49
N ARG A 124 8.12 -32.72 2.08
CA ARG A 124 8.17 -34.19 2.04
C ARG A 124 9.21 -34.72 1.06
N ALA A 125 9.40 -34.01 -0.06
CA ALA A 125 10.41 -34.35 -1.06
C ALA A 125 11.85 -33.94 -0.66
N GLY A 126 12.04 -33.26 0.47
CA GLY A 126 13.35 -32.79 0.94
C GLY A 126 13.97 -31.65 0.11
N ARG A 127 13.17 -30.93 -0.71
CA ARG A 127 13.68 -29.97 -1.72
C ARG A 127 13.58 -28.50 -1.32
N GLY A 128 13.09 -28.16 -0.13
CA GLY A 128 12.88 -26.78 0.32
C GLY A 128 13.94 -26.27 1.31
N ASP A 129 14.35 -25.01 1.16
CA ASP A 129 15.21 -24.25 2.07
C ASP A 129 14.40 -23.77 3.28
N ARG A 130 14.37 -24.63 4.30
CA ARG A 130 13.75 -24.33 5.59
C ARG A 130 14.42 -23.15 6.30
N ARG A 131 15.73 -22.93 6.10
CA ARG A 131 16.47 -21.86 6.77
C ARG A 131 16.11 -20.51 6.16
N GLY A 132 16.09 -20.42 4.83
CA GLY A 132 15.60 -19.24 4.10
C GLY A 132 14.16 -18.91 4.46
N ALA A 133 13.27 -19.91 4.44
CA ALA A 133 11.88 -19.73 4.83
C ALA A 133 11.73 -19.18 6.25
N GLY A 134 12.44 -19.77 7.22
CA GLY A 134 12.44 -19.30 8.61
C GLY A 134 12.92 -17.86 8.75
N ARG A 135 14.02 -17.47 8.07
CA ARG A 135 14.54 -16.09 8.12
C ARG A 135 13.54 -15.07 7.57
N VAL A 136 12.90 -15.37 6.45
CA VAL A 136 11.90 -14.47 5.84
C VAL A 136 10.66 -14.37 6.72
N GLY A 137 10.18 -15.50 7.26
CA GLY A 137 9.05 -15.54 8.18
C GLY A 137 9.32 -14.75 9.47
N THR A 138 10.48 -14.95 10.10
CA THR A 138 10.86 -14.21 11.31
C THR A 138 11.04 -12.72 11.05
N PHE A 139 11.66 -12.34 9.93
CA PHE A 139 11.78 -10.94 9.54
C PHE A 139 10.40 -10.28 9.37
N LEU A 140 9.51 -10.91 8.61
CA LEU A 140 8.14 -10.39 8.40
C LEU A 140 7.35 -10.33 9.71
N PHE A 141 7.45 -11.34 10.56
CA PHE A 141 6.80 -11.38 11.87
C PHE A 141 7.16 -10.17 12.72
N PHE A 142 8.45 -9.91 12.92
CA PHE A 142 8.88 -8.76 13.72
C PHE A 142 8.60 -7.42 13.04
N LEU A 143 8.61 -7.37 11.72
CA LEU A 143 8.27 -6.17 10.96
C LEU A 143 6.78 -5.79 11.11
N ILE A 144 5.87 -6.77 11.02
CA ILE A 144 4.44 -6.56 11.25
C ILE A 144 4.17 -6.23 12.72
N LEU A 145 4.85 -6.91 13.65
CA LEU A 145 4.72 -6.64 15.08
C LEU A 145 5.15 -5.20 15.40
N ALA A 146 6.29 -4.76 14.88
CA ALA A 146 6.76 -3.39 15.06
C ALA A 146 5.81 -2.38 14.40
N SER A 147 5.36 -2.65 13.16
CA SER A 147 4.38 -1.82 12.46
C SER A 147 3.10 -1.65 13.29
N GLY A 148 2.48 -2.74 13.74
CA GLY A 148 1.25 -2.68 14.54
C GLY A 148 1.41 -1.99 15.89
N LEU A 149 2.52 -2.23 16.60
CA LEU A 149 2.79 -1.57 17.88
C LEU A 149 3.08 -0.07 17.73
N PHE A 150 3.74 0.36 16.65
CA PHE A 150 3.92 1.78 16.38
C PHE A 150 2.69 2.44 15.76
N GLY A 151 1.80 1.69 15.12
CA GLY A 151 0.59 2.20 14.47
C GLY A 151 -0.65 2.22 15.33
N ALA A 152 -0.68 1.49 16.45
CA ALA A 152 -1.87 1.42 17.29
C ALA A 152 -2.05 2.69 18.13
N ASP A 153 -3.27 3.19 18.21
CA ASP A 153 -3.68 4.13 19.25
C ASP A 153 -3.83 3.37 20.57
N HIS A 154 -2.94 3.65 21.51
CA HIS A 154 -2.93 2.97 22.79
C HIS A 154 -3.95 3.65 23.70
N ALA A 155 -5.19 3.14 23.69
CA ALA A 155 -6.15 3.51 24.71
C ALA A 155 -5.59 3.13 26.10
N PRO A 156 -5.62 4.04 27.09
CA PRO A 156 -5.09 3.75 28.41
C PRO A 156 -5.85 2.58 29.05
N GLY A 157 -5.11 1.59 29.54
CA GLY A 157 -5.65 0.43 30.26
C GLY A 157 -5.09 -0.91 29.77
N PHE A 158 -5.00 -1.88 30.69
CA PHE A 158 -4.44 -3.21 30.41
C PHE A 158 -5.28 -4.01 29.40
N GLY A 159 -6.61 -3.94 29.48
CA GLY A 159 -7.51 -4.67 28.58
C GLY A 159 -7.40 -4.24 27.11
N PRO A 160 -7.58 -2.94 26.78
CA PRO A 160 -7.39 -2.44 25.42
C PRO A 160 -5.99 -2.72 24.87
N PHE A 161 -4.96 -2.55 25.70
CA PHE A 161 -3.59 -2.88 25.34
C PHE A 161 -3.43 -4.36 24.96
N MET A 162 -3.93 -5.28 25.79
CA MET A 162 -3.87 -6.71 25.50
C MET A 162 -4.63 -7.08 24.23
N ASN A 163 -5.79 -6.46 23.97
CA ASN A 163 -6.55 -6.69 22.74
C ASN A 163 -5.76 -6.29 21.49
N ILE A 164 -5.16 -5.10 21.49
CA ILE A 164 -4.29 -4.63 20.41
C ILE A 164 -3.10 -5.58 20.22
N LEU A 165 -2.46 -5.98 21.32
CA LEU A 165 -1.32 -6.91 21.26
C LEU A 165 -1.72 -8.24 20.63
N PHE A 166 -2.84 -8.84 21.03
CA PHE A 166 -3.33 -10.09 20.46
C PHE A 166 -3.70 -9.95 18.98
N LEU A 167 -4.31 -8.83 18.59
CA LEU A 167 -4.67 -8.56 17.19
C LEU A 167 -3.41 -8.47 16.32
N VAL A 168 -2.42 -7.66 16.74
CA VAL A 168 -1.16 -7.49 16.00
C VAL A 168 -0.37 -8.81 15.99
N LEU A 169 -0.34 -9.55 17.09
CA LEU A 169 0.33 -10.85 17.16
C LEU A 169 -0.32 -11.87 16.24
N ALA A 170 -1.65 -11.94 16.21
CA ALA A 170 -2.40 -12.84 15.32
C ALA A 170 -2.15 -12.50 13.85
N GLN A 171 -2.14 -11.22 13.49
CA GLN A 171 -1.82 -10.76 12.14
C GLN A 171 -0.36 -11.11 11.76
N ALA A 172 0.59 -10.81 12.64
CA ALA A 172 2.01 -11.08 12.42
C ALA A 172 2.28 -12.58 12.24
N LEU A 173 1.71 -13.43 13.10
CA LEU A 173 1.82 -14.89 13.00
C LEU A 173 1.19 -15.42 11.71
N THR A 174 -0.05 -15.01 11.43
CA THR A 174 -0.79 -15.46 10.25
C THR A 174 -0.01 -15.14 8.97
N LEU A 175 0.42 -13.89 8.80
CA LEU A 175 1.14 -13.46 7.60
C LEU A 175 2.55 -14.05 7.52
N ALA A 176 3.24 -14.25 8.65
CA ALA A 176 4.54 -14.92 8.67
C ALA A 176 4.42 -16.39 8.21
N VAL A 177 3.40 -17.12 8.66
CA VAL A 177 3.13 -18.50 8.21
C VAL A 177 2.78 -18.53 6.72
N VAL A 178 1.96 -17.60 6.24
CA VAL A 178 1.64 -17.46 4.82
C VAL A 178 2.91 -17.26 3.99
N VAL A 179 3.79 -16.33 4.39
CA VAL A 179 5.04 -16.07 3.67
C VAL A 179 5.98 -17.26 3.70
N VAL A 180 6.10 -17.97 4.83
CA VAL A 180 6.87 -19.21 4.92
C VAL A 180 6.35 -20.25 3.93
N ALA A 181 5.03 -20.44 3.85
CA ALA A 181 4.41 -21.39 2.92
C ALA A 181 4.67 -20.97 1.45
N VAL A 182 4.43 -19.70 1.12
CA VAL A 182 4.70 -19.16 -0.23
C VAL A 182 6.17 -19.33 -0.61
N TYR A 183 7.09 -19.03 0.31
CA TYR A 183 8.53 -19.18 0.08
C TYR A 183 8.91 -20.63 -0.21
N LEU A 184 8.46 -21.58 0.63
CA LEU A 184 8.73 -23.01 0.46
C LEU A 184 8.08 -23.60 -0.79
N ALA A 185 6.95 -23.05 -1.24
CA ALA A 185 6.31 -23.43 -2.50
C ALA A 185 7.14 -22.97 -3.71
N LEU A 186 7.62 -21.72 -3.68
CA LEU A 186 8.32 -21.06 -4.77
C LEU A 186 9.75 -21.52 -4.98
N GLU A 187 10.51 -21.58 -3.90
CA GLU A 187 11.97 -21.62 -3.94
C GLU A 187 12.53 -22.83 -4.72
N PRO A 188 12.00 -24.06 -4.61
CA PRO A 188 12.48 -25.19 -5.41
C PRO A 188 12.25 -25.02 -6.91
N TYR A 189 11.12 -24.41 -7.30
CA TYR A 189 10.79 -24.16 -8.70
C TYR A 189 11.66 -23.06 -9.29
N VAL A 190 11.75 -21.92 -8.59
CA VAL A 190 12.54 -20.77 -9.04
C VAL A 190 14.02 -21.15 -9.12
N ARG A 191 14.55 -21.89 -8.15
CA ARG A 191 15.93 -22.41 -8.20
C ARG A 191 16.19 -23.28 -9.42
N ARG A 192 15.22 -24.12 -9.81
CA ARG A 192 15.38 -25.05 -10.95
C ARG A 192 15.30 -24.33 -12.30
N ARG A 193 14.38 -23.36 -12.45
CA ARG A 193 14.13 -22.70 -13.74
C ARG A 193 14.86 -21.38 -13.90
N TRP A 194 14.88 -20.53 -12.87
CA TRP A 194 15.56 -19.22 -12.88
C TRP A 194 16.46 -19.04 -11.66
N PRO A 195 17.56 -19.80 -11.57
CA PRO A 195 18.48 -19.72 -10.44
C PRO A 195 18.99 -18.29 -10.21
N HIS A 196 19.19 -17.51 -11.28
CA HIS A 196 19.68 -16.14 -11.20
C HIS A 196 18.77 -15.20 -10.38
N ALA A 197 17.46 -15.40 -10.41
CA ALA A 197 16.51 -14.53 -9.71
C ALA A 197 16.62 -14.60 -8.17
N LEU A 198 17.19 -15.69 -7.64
CA LEU A 198 17.38 -15.89 -6.19
C LEU A 198 18.81 -15.61 -5.71
N ILE A 199 19.76 -15.25 -6.59
CA ILE A 199 21.17 -15.12 -6.15
C ILE A 199 21.34 -13.93 -5.21
N GLY A 200 20.87 -12.74 -5.59
CA GLY A 200 20.95 -11.55 -4.72
C GLY A 200 20.14 -11.75 -3.44
N TRP A 201 18.94 -12.31 -3.59
CA TRP A 201 18.05 -12.65 -2.47
C TRP A 201 18.69 -13.60 -1.44
N ASN A 202 19.25 -14.73 -1.87
CA ASN A 202 19.88 -15.70 -0.97
C ASN A 202 21.12 -15.12 -0.29
N ARG A 203 21.90 -14.28 -1.00
CA ARG A 203 23.07 -13.60 -0.41
C ARG A 203 22.64 -12.65 0.71
N LEU A 204 21.58 -11.88 0.50
CA LEU A 204 20.99 -11.01 1.52
C LEU A 204 20.55 -11.83 2.74
N LEU A 205 19.76 -12.89 2.51
CA LEU A 205 19.30 -13.77 3.60
C LEU A 205 20.45 -14.44 4.36
N TRP A 206 21.59 -14.66 3.72
CA TRP A 206 22.78 -15.27 4.33
C TRP A 206 23.71 -14.27 5.03
N GLY A 207 23.30 -13.02 5.22
CA GLY A 207 24.12 -12.03 5.93
C GLY A 207 25.12 -11.30 5.04
N ARG A 208 25.17 -11.60 3.73
CA ARG A 208 26.14 -11.00 2.79
C ARG A 208 25.60 -9.68 2.23
N TRP A 209 25.24 -8.76 3.12
CA TRP A 209 24.57 -7.50 2.76
C TRP A 209 25.45 -6.58 1.91
N ARG A 210 26.77 -6.67 2.10
CA ARG A 210 27.79 -5.91 1.36
C ARG A 210 28.18 -6.52 0.02
N ASP A 211 27.54 -7.62 -0.38
CA ASP A 211 27.83 -8.27 -1.65
C ASP A 211 27.44 -7.36 -2.82
N PRO A 212 28.31 -7.19 -3.84
CA PRO A 212 27.99 -6.29 -4.94
C PRO A 212 26.74 -6.65 -5.73
N ARG A 213 26.33 -7.93 -5.76
CA ARG A 213 25.05 -8.31 -6.39
C ARG A 213 23.85 -7.77 -5.62
N VAL A 214 23.91 -7.77 -4.28
CA VAL A 214 22.87 -7.17 -3.44
C VAL A 214 22.80 -5.67 -3.70
N GLY A 215 23.95 -4.98 -3.73
CA GLY A 215 24.00 -3.55 -4.05
C GLY A 215 23.41 -3.21 -5.43
N ARG A 216 23.77 -3.98 -6.47
CA ARG A 216 23.22 -3.79 -7.82
C ARG A 216 21.69 -3.98 -7.86
N ASP A 217 21.20 -5.06 -7.25
CA ASP A 217 19.77 -5.40 -7.27
C ASP A 217 18.94 -4.37 -6.46
N MET A 218 19.50 -3.82 -5.38
CA MET A 218 18.90 -2.71 -4.61
C MET A 218 18.88 -1.40 -5.39
N LEU A 219 19.98 -1.02 -6.04
CA LEU A 219 20.04 0.19 -6.87
C LEU A 219 19.03 0.11 -8.04
N ALA A 220 19.01 -1.01 -8.75
CA ALA A 220 18.06 -1.24 -9.83
C ALA A 220 16.61 -1.21 -9.33
N GLY A 221 16.35 -1.79 -8.15
CA GLY A 221 15.04 -1.75 -7.50
C GLY A 221 14.63 -0.33 -7.15
N ALA A 222 15.50 0.47 -6.54
CA ALA A 222 15.20 1.84 -6.16
C ALA A 222 14.89 2.72 -7.39
N ALA A 223 15.71 2.61 -8.45
CA ALA A 223 15.47 3.33 -9.70
C ALA A 223 14.16 2.91 -10.39
N LEU A 224 13.86 1.60 -10.43
CA LEU A 224 12.61 1.10 -11.00
C LEU A 224 11.40 1.52 -10.16
N GLY A 225 11.48 1.50 -8.83
CA GLY A 225 10.38 1.95 -7.95
C GLY A 225 10.04 3.43 -8.16
N VAL A 226 11.05 4.29 -8.27
CA VAL A 226 10.85 5.71 -8.64
C VAL A 226 10.22 5.82 -10.03
N GLY A 227 10.72 5.06 -11.01
CA GLY A 227 10.18 5.06 -12.37
C GLY A 227 8.71 4.64 -12.43
N VAL A 228 8.34 3.58 -11.70
CA VAL A 228 6.93 3.13 -11.60
C VAL A 228 6.06 4.19 -10.95
N GLN A 229 6.54 4.86 -9.91
CA GLN A 229 5.78 5.94 -9.30
C GLN A 229 5.59 7.12 -10.25
N LEU A 230 6.59 7.46 -11.08
CA LEU A 230 6.43 8.48 -12.12
C LEU A 230 5.35 8.10 -13.13
N VAL A 231 5.22 6.81 -13.50
CA VAL A 231 4.14 6.32 -14.36
C VAL A 231 2.78 6.60 -13.73
N PHE A 232 2.62 6.33 -12.43
CA PHE A 232 1.36 6.63 -11.72
C PHE A 232 1.11 8.13 -11.57
N GLN A 233 2.13 8.96 -11.37
CA GLN A 233 1.96 10.42 -11.34
C GLN A 233 1.52 10.98 -12.70
N VAL A 234 2.06 10.44 -13.80
CA VAL A 234 1.57 10.78 -15.15
C VAL A 234 0.12 10.33 -15.34
N ALA A 235 -0.27 9.17 -14.81
CA ALA A 235 -1.66 8.71 -14.84
C ALA A 235 -2.62 9.72 -14.18
N GLN A 236 -2.21 10.27 -13.02
CA GLN A 236 -2.98 11.30 -12.31
C GLN A 236 -3.14 12.58 -13.14
N MET A 237 -2.11 13.00 -13.86
CA MET A 237 -2.16 14.20 -14.70
C MET A 237 -3.07 14.01 -15.93
N VAL A 238 -3.03 12.82 -16.53
CA VAL A 238 -3.83 12.49 -17.73
C VAL A 238 -5.31 12.24 -17.39
N SER A 239 -5.59 11.77 -16.18
CA SER A 239 -6.96 11.53 -15.70
C SER A 239 -7.16 12.10 -14.29
N PRO A 240 -7.33 13.43 -14.16
CA PRO A 240 -7.58 14.08 -12.87
C PRO A 240 -8.88 13.55 -12.26
N GLY A 241 -8.79 12.83 -11.14
CA GLY A 241 -9.92 12.15 -10.51
C GLY A 241 -9.62 10.71 -10.07
N GLN A 242 -8.49 10.14 -10.47
CA GLN A 242 -8.04 8.82 -9.99
C GLN A 242 -7.58 8.86 -8.52
N VAL A 243 -6.95 9.95 -8.08
CA VAL A 243 -6.56 10.18 -6.69
C VAL A 243 -6.83 11.65 -6.40
N GLY A 244 -7.93 11.94 -5.71
CA GLY A 244 -7.95 13.13 -4.89
C GLY A 244 -6.83 12.96 -3.89
N ALA A 245 -5.69 13.62 -4.09
CA ALA A 245 -4.65 13.74 -3.07
C ALA A 245 -5.21 14.64 -1.96
N ALA A 246 -6.27 14.18 -1.29
CA ALA A 246 -6.59 14.64 0.03
C ALA A 246 -5.33 14.36 0.84
N ALA A 247 -4.68 15.41 1.34
CA ALA A 247 -3.57 15.29 2.25
C ALA A 247 -3.98 14.25 3.30
N LYS A 248 -3.32 13.10 3.27
CA LYS A 248 -3.80 11.96 4.05
C LYS A 248 -3.62 12.34 5.52
N ILE A 249 -4.75 12.57 6.21
CA ILE A 249 -4.81 13.29 7.49
C ILE A 249 -4.01 12.59 8.58
N TRP A 250 -3.78 11.27 8.44
CA TRP A 250 -2.93 10.46 9.31
C TRP A 250 -1.46 10.90 9.38
N MET A 251 -1.01 11.84 8.55
CA MET A 251 0.28 12.53 8.73
C MET A 251 0.33 13.40 10.01
N LEU A 252 -0.82 13.81 10.53
CA LEU A 252 -0.91 14.60 11.76
C LEU A 252 -0.63 13.77 13.01
N ASP A 253 -0.68 12.44 12.91
CA ASP A 253 -0.50 11.54 14.05
C ASP A 253 0.98 11.43 14.50
N GLY A 254 1.89 12.05 13.72
CA GLY A 254 3.30 12.25 14.08
C GLY A 254 4.25 11.16 13.58
N PHE A 255 5.54 11.31 13.90
CA PHE A 255 6.62 10.50 13.32
C PHE A 255 6.57 9.01 13.70
N ARG A 256 5.92 8.67 14.82
CA ARG A 256 5.68 7.27 15.23
C ARG A 256 4.86 6.52 14.18
N PHE A 257 3.82 7.15 13.67
CA PHE A 257 2.97 6.59 12.62
C PHE A 257 3.71 6.53 11.29
N ALA A 258 4.64 7.46 11.02
CA ALA A 258 5.47 7.37 9.82
C ALA A 258 6.33 6.10 9.78
N TRP A 259 6.92 5.71 10.91
CA TRP A 259 7.62 4.44 11.00
C TRP A 259 6.69 3.24 10.87
N SER A 260 5.51 3.30 11.48
CA SER A 260 4.49 2.24 11.34
C SER A 260 4.11 2.01 9.87
N TRP A 261 3.84 3.10 9.14
CA TRP A 261 3.45 3.07 7.73
C TRP A 261 4.59 2.61 6.82
N LEU A 262 5.82 3.10 7.03
CA LEU A 262 6.97 2.60 6.27
C LEU A 262 7.21 1.10 6.52
N ALA A 263 7.08 0.65 7.76
CA ALA A 263 7.14 -0.77 8.08
C ALA A 263 5.99 -1.54 7.43
N SER A 264 4.79 -0.95 7.33
CA SER A 264 3.67 -1.58 6.63
C SER A 264 3.87 -1.74 5.15
N GLU A 265 4.40 -0.71 4.50
CA GLU A 265 4.73 -0.79 3.08
C GLU A 265 5.82 -1.82 2.80
N MET A 266 6.79 -1.98 3.71
CA MET A 266 7.84 -2.99 3.55
C MET A 266 7.29 -4.42 3.64
N TRP A 267 6.42 -4.73 4.60
CA TRP A 267 5.82 -6.07 4.66
C TRP A 267 4.80 -6.30 3.54
N ALA A 268 4.06 -5.28 3.12
CA ALA A 268 3.15 -5.34 1.98
C ALA A 268 3.91 -5.57 0.67
N ALA A 269 5.01 -4.84 0.43
CA ALA A 269 5.87 -5.02 -0.74
C ALA A 269 6.47 -6.44 -0.82
N LEU A 270 6.86 -7.01 0.32
CA LEU A 270 7.37 -8.37 0.38
C LEU A 270 6.29 -9.39 0.00
N LEU A 271 5.07 -9.25 0.56
CA LEU A 271 3.93 -10.11 0.24
C LEU A 271 3.52 -10.00 -1.23
N LEU A 272 3.38 -8.77 -1.75
CA LEU A 272 2.99 -8.52 -3.15
C LEU A 272 4.03 -9.08 -4.12
N SER A 273 5.32 -8.91 -3.83
CA SER A 273 6.40 -9.41 -4.69
C SER A 273 6.44 -10.93 -4.72
N LEU A 274 6.41 -11.59 -3.56
CA LEU A 274 6.36 -13.05 -3.46
C LEU A 274 5.07 -13.61 -4.06
N GLY A 275 3.94 -12.94 -3.80
CA GLY A 275 2.65 -13.27 -4.39
C GLY A 275 2.67 -13.17 -5.92
N THR A 276 3.27 -12.13 -6.48
CA THR A 276 3.42 -11.96 -7.94
C THR A 276 4.25 -13.09 -8.55
N VAL A 277 5.37 -13.45 -7.92
CA VAL A 277 6.20 -14.58 -8.37
C VAL A 277 5.45 -15.91 -8.25
N LEU A 278 4.64 -16.09 -7.19
CA LEU A 278 3.79 -17.27 -7.01
C LEU A 278 2.70 -17.35 -8.08
N LEU A 279 1.98 -16.26 -8.34
CA LEU A 279 0.97 -16.18 -9.38
C LEU A 279 1.57 -16.52 -10.75
N LEU A 280 2.70 -15.90 -11.09
CA LEU A 280 3.46 -16.18 -12.30
C LEU A 280 3.84 -17.66 -12.41
N PHE A 281 4.34 -18.26 -11.32
CA PHE A 281 4.68 -19.68 -11.28
C PHE A 281 3.46 -20.59 -11.48
N LEU A 282 2.35 -20.33 -10.77
CA LEU A 282 1.13 -21.14 -10.89
C LEU A 282 0.54 -21.05 -12.30
N LEU A 283 0.48 -19.86 -12.88
CA LEU A 283 0.05 -19.67 -14.27
C LEU A 283 1.00 -20.38 -15.25
N ALA A 284 2.31 -20.32 -15.02
CA ALA A 284 3.30 -21.04 -15.85
C ALA A 284 3.18 -22.57 -15.72
N LEU A 285 2.66 -23.07 -14.60
CA LEU A 285 2.37 -24.50 -14.41
C LEU A 285 1.11 -24.92 -15.19
N VAL A 286 0.06 -24.10 -15.17
CA VAL A 286 -1.22 -24.35 -15.86
C VAL A 286 -1.06 -24.22 -17.38
N VAL A 287 -0.55 -23.08 -17.85
CA VAL A 287 -0.44 -22.76 -19.28
C VAL A 287 0.77 -23.43 -19.93
N ARG A 288 1.75 -23.89 -19.13
CA ARG A 288 2.99 -24.54 -19.57
C ARG A 288 3.87 -23.71 -20.50
N ARG A 289 3.53 -22.44 -20.75
CA ARG A 289 4.33 -21.48 -21.53
C ARG A 289 4.63 -20.26 -20.69
N PHE A 290 5.93 -20.00 -20.52
CA PHE A 290 6.37 -18.99 -19.58
C PHE A 290 5.97 -17.56 -19.98
N SER A 291 6.16 -17.21 -21.27
CA SER A 291 5.80 -15.88 -21.78
C SER A 291 4.28 -15.61 -21.72
N VAL A 292 3.45 -16.65 -21.89
CA VAL A 292 1.99 -16.51 -21.78
C VAL A 292 1.59 -16.29 -20.32
N ALA A 293 2.20 -17.01 -19.38
CA ALA A 293 1.97 -16.76 -17.96
C ALA A 293 2.36 -15.33 -17.56
N ALA A 294 3.47 -14.81 -18.11
CA ALA A 294 3.87 -13.43 -17.88
C ALA A 294 2.85 -12.42 -18.43
N LEU A 295 2.35 -12.64 -19.65
CA LEU A 295 1.28 -11.82 -20.22
C LEU A 295 0.00 -11.86 -19.37
N LEU A 296 -0.39 -13.03 -18.86
CA LEU A 296 -1.56 -13.17 -18.00
C LEU A 296 -1.41 -12.40 -16.66
N VAL A 297 -0.20 -12.35 -16.09
CA VAL A 297 0.07 -11.50 -14.92
C VAL A 297 -0.10 -10.03 -15.25
N LEU A 298 0.42 -9.57 -16.39
CA LEU A 298 0.24 -8.18 -16.83
C LEU A 298 -1.25 -7.84 -17.00
N LEU A 299 -2.01 -8.71 -17.66
CA LEU A 299 -3.45 -8.53 -17.88
C LEU A 299 -4.23 -8.57 -16.55
N PHE A 300 -3.85 -9.41 -15.60
CA PHE A 300 -4.46 -9.48 -14.28
C PHE A 300 -4.31 -8.15 -13.52
N PHE A 301 -3.10 -7.60 -13.47
CA PHE A 301 -2.87 -6.29 -12.82
C PHE A 301 -3.47 -5.13 -13.62
N GLY A 302 -3.53 -5.21 -14.94
CA GLY A 302 -4.27 -4.27 -15.78
C GLY A 302 -5.76 -4.27 -15.49
N ALA A 303 -6.38 -5.46 -15.39
CA ALA A 303 -7.79 -5.58 -15.03
C ALA A 303 -8.07 -5.04 -13.62
N SER A 304 -7.18 -5.32 -12.67
CA SER A 304 -7.26 -4.75 -11.31
C SER A 304 -7.19 -3.22 -11.32
N GLY A 305 -6.24 -2.64 -12.08
CA GLY A 305 -6.10 -1.20 -12.22
C GLY A 305 -7.30 -0.53 -12.88
N ALA A 306 -7.89 -1.17 -13.88
CA ALA A 306 -9.11 -0.69 -14.53
C ALA A 306 -10.32 -0.73 -13.58
N ALA A 307 -10.46 -1.80 -12.80
CA ALA A 307 -11.53 -1.95 -11.82
C ALA A 307 -11.40 -0.93 -10.67
N GLY A 308 -10.17 -0.67 -10.22
CA GLY A 308 -9.86 0.32 -9.18
C GLY A 308 -9.99 1.78 -9.62
N SER A 309 -10.22 2.05 -10.91
CA SER A 309 -10.32 3.41 -11.48
C SER A 309 -11.65 3.63 -12.22
N PRO A 310 -12.83 3.62 -11.54
CA PRO A 310 -14.13 3.66 -12.22
C PRO A 310 -14.34 4.88 -13.12
N GLY A 311 -13.74 6.02 -12.78
CA GLY A 311 -13.82 7.24 -13.59
C GLY A 311 -13.00 7.20 -14.88
N SER A 312 -11.98 6.34 -14.95
CA SER A 312 -11.13 6.16 -16.14
C SER A 312 -10.51 4.77 -16.23
N PRO A 313 -11.32 3.72 -16.47
CA PRO A 313 -10.85 2.33 -16.41
C PRO A 313 -9.72 2.04 -17.40
N TRP A 314 -9.77 2.66 -18.59
CA TRP A 314 -8.73 2.51 -19.60
C TRP A 314 -7.36 3.01 -19.11
N ALA A 315 -7.33 4.16 -18.42
CA ALA A 315 -6.11 4.77 -17.90
C ALA A 315 -5.60 3.93 -16.74
N GLY A 316 -6.46 3.63 -15.77
CA GLY A 316 -6.12 2.77 -14.63
C GLY A 316 -5.52 1.42 -15.07
N GLY A 317 -6.12 0.78 -16.08
CA GLY A 317 -5.61 -0.47 -16.61
C GLY A 317 -4.30 -0.33 -17.38
N LEU A 318 -4.20 0.65 -18.30
CA LEU A 318 -2.99 0.87 -19.09
C LEU A 318 -1.78 1.16 -18.21
N PHE A 319 -1.89 2.09 -17.27
CA PHE A 319 -0.78 2.48 -16.40
C PHE A 319 -0.37 1.35 -15.44
N ASN A 320 -1.31 0.52 -14.97
CA ASN A 320 -0.98 -0.68 -14.20
C ASN A 320 -0.26 -1.75 -15.04
N VAL A 321 -0.63 -1.94 -16.31
CA VAL A 321 0.10 -2.84 -17.22
C VAL A 321 1.53 -2.33 -17.45
N VAL A 322 1.71 -1.03 -17.67
CA VAL A 322 3.04 -0.43 -17.86
C VAL A 322 3.88 -0.56 -16.59
N ALA A 323 3.32 -0.23 -15.43
CA ALA A 323 3.97 -0.38 -14.12
C ALA A 323 4.38 -1.83 -13.86
N MET A 324 3.47 -2.78 -14.01
CA MET A 324 3.77 -4.20 -13.81
C MET A 324 4.77 -4.73 -14.85
N GLY A 325 4.74 -4.23 -16.09
CA GLY A 325 5.73 -4.52 -17.12
C GLY A 325 7.14 -4.11 -16.70
N ALA A 326 7.30 -2.90 -16.13
CA ALA A 326 8.57 -2.42 -15.59
C ALA A 326 9.05 -3.26 -14.40
N LEU A 327 8.14 -3.64 -13.48
CA LEU A 327 8.45 -4.52 -12.35
C LEU A 327 8.86 -5.92 -12.79
N MET A 328 8.16 -6.51 -13.78
CA MET A 328 8.49 -7.81 -14.35
C MET A 328 9.83 -7.78 -15.10
N PHE A 329 10.11 -6.71 -15.84
CA PHE A 329 11.43 -6.49 -16.43
C PHE A 329 12.53 -6.49 -15.37
N GLY A 330 12.32 -5.76 -14.25
CA GLY A 330 13.23 -5.77 -13.11
C GLY A 330 13.44 -7.15 -12.50
N LEU A 331 12.35 -7.89 -12.28
CA LEU A 331 12.36 -9.26 -11.78
C LEU A 331 13.19 -10.19 -12.68
N PHE A 332 12.95 -10.17 -13.99
CA PHE A 332 13.64 -11.06 -14.93
C PHE A 332 15.10 -10.67 -15.15
N ARG A 333 15.41 -9.37 -15.11
CA ARG A 333 16.75 -8.87 -15.39
C ARG A 333 17.70 -8.91 -14.19
N PHE A 334 17.18 -8.67 -13.00
CA PHE A 334 17.98 -8.50 -11.78
C PHE A 334 17.61 -9.48 -10.67
N GLY A 335 16.32 -9.78 -10.49
CA GLY A 335 15.85 -10.84 -9.59
C GLY A 335 14.79 -10.39 -8.58
N LEU A 336 14.46 -11.29 -7.65
CA LEU A 336 13.41 -11.08 -6.64
C LEU A 336 13.70 -9.89 -5.72
N LEU A 337 14.97 -9.67 -5.36
CA LEU A 337 15.35 -8.54 -4.50
C LEU A 337 15.00 -7.19 -5.15
N THR A 338 15.26 -7.04 -6.46
CA THR A 338 14.90 -5.85 -7.22
C THR A 338 13.39 -5.62 -7.22
N LEU A 339 12.59 -6.68 -7.40
CA LEU A 339 11.12 -6.58 -7.36
C LEU A 339 10.63 -6.09 -5.99
N VAL A 340 11.15 -6.66 -4.89
CA VAL A 340 10.80 -6.26 -3.53
C VAL A 340 11.15 -4.80 -3.27
N VAL A 341 12.38 -4.39 -3.62
CA VAL A 341 12.85 -3.01 -3.41
C VAL A 341 12.07 -2.03 -4.28
N ALA A 342 11.80 -2.36 -5.54
CA ALA A 342 11.02 -1.50 -6.43
C ALA A 342 9.58 -1.30 -5.93
N THR A 343 8.92 -2.39 -5.52
CA THR A 343 7.56 -2.33 -4.94
C THR A 343 7.56 -1.49 -3.67
N PHE A 344 8.54 -1.70 -2.78
CA PHE A 344 8.65 -0.92 -1.54
C PHE A 344 8.85 0.57 -1.80
N VAL A 345 9.79 0.94 -2.69
CA VAL A 345 10.07 2.35 -3.01
C VAL A 345 8.87 3.01 -3.69
N ASN A 346 8.20 2.31 -4.62
CA ASN A 346 6.96 2.79 -5.22
C ASN A 346 5.91 3.12 -4.16
N ASN A 347 5.60 2.14 -3.30
CA ASN A 347 4.60 2.31 -2.27
C ASN A 347 4.97 3.40 -1.27
N ALA A 348 6.23 3.44 -0.83
CA ALA A 348 6.70 4.45 0.12
C ALA A 348 6.52 5.88 -0.43
N ILE A 349 6.74 6.10 -1.73
CA ILE A 349 6.52 7.41 -2.37
C ILE A 349 5.03 7.74 -2.48
N ASP A 350 4.17 6.75 -2.65
CA ASP A 350 2.72 6.97 -2.71
C ASP A 350 2.09 7.33 -1.35
N VAL A 351 2.76 6.98 -0.25
CA VAL A 351 2.25 7.25 1.11
C VAL A 351 2.28 8.74 1.45
N TYR A 352 3.39 9.45 1.20
CA TYR A 352 3.50 10.87 1.53
C TYR A 352 3.63 11.78 0.30
N PRO A 353 2.89 12.91 0.26
CA PRO A 353 3.06 13.92 -0.77
C PRO A 353 4.51 14.41 -0.79
N LEU A 354 5.15 14.30 -1.95
CA LEU A 354 6.46 14.90 -2.16
C LEU A 354 6.31 16.42 -2.32
N THR A 355 7.12 17.16 -1.57
CA THR A 355 7.21 18.62 -1.69
C THR A 355 8.67 19.05 -1.58
N PHE A 356 9.04 20.05 -2.35
CA PHE A 356 10.33 20.76 -2.21
C PHE A 356 10.19 22.06 -1.40
N ASP A 357 8.97 22.42 -1.03
CA ASP A 357 8.66 23.57 -0.19
C ASP A 357 8.72 23.15 1.29
N PRO A 358 9.77 23.57 2.04
CA PRO A 358 9.95 23.21 3.45
C PRO A 358 8.94 23.90 4.37
N SER A 359 8.18 24.89 3.88
CA SER A 359 7.16 25.58 4.69
C SER A 359 5.88 24.75 4.87
N ARG A 360 5.69 23.69 4.07
CA ARG A 360 4.53 22.80 4.19
C ARG A 360 4.62 21.97 5.46
N TRP A 361 3.53 21.90 6.21
CA TRP A 361 3.47 21.15 7.48
C TRP A 361 3.81 19.65 7.35
N PHE A 362 3.59 19.08 6.16
CA PHE A 362 3.91 17.68 5.84
C PHE A 362 5.29 17.48 5.19
N ALA A 363 6.07 18.54 4.96
CA ALA A 363 7.36 18.47 4.27
C ALA A 363 8.37 17.47 4.90
N PRO A 364 8.47 17.35 6.25
CA PRO A 364 9.40 16.38 6.86
C PRO A 364 9.18 14.94 6.41
N PHE A 365 7.93 14.53 6.15
CA PHE A 365 7.62 13.17 5.70
C PHE A 365 8.04 12.94 4.24
N GLY A 366 7.87 13.94 3.38
CA GLY A 366 8.37 13.91 2.00
C GLY A 366 9.89 13.79 1.95
N PHE A 367 10.60 14.57 2.78
CA PHE A 367 12.06 14.48 2.88
C PHE A 367 12.54 13.14 3.42
N LEU A 368 11.81 12.53 4.36
CA LEU A 368 12.11 11.18 4.87
C LEU A 368 12.08 10.13 3.75
N ILE A 369 11.05 10.13 2.89
CA ILE A 369 10.99 9.19 1.76
C ILE A 369 12.13 9.47 0.77
N LEU A 370 12.37 10.74 0.42
CA LEU A 370 13.43 11.08 -0.53
C LEU A 370 14.80 10.63 0.00
N ALA A 371 15.06 10.86 1.28
CA ALA A 371 16.28 10.39 1.94
C ALA A 371 16.37 8.86 1.96
N LEU A 372 15.26 8.15 2.16
CA LEU A 372 15.20 6.70 2.13
C LEU A 372 15.50 6.15 0.72
N ALA A 373 14.81 6.66 -0.30
CA ALA A 373 15.01 6.24 -1.69
C ALA A 373 16.43 6.55 -2.18
N PHE A 374 16.93 7.75 -1.86
CA PHE A 374 18.30 8.16 -2.18
C PHE A 374 19.33 7.34 -1.40
N GLY A 375 19.09 7.07 -0.12
CA GLY A 375 19.95 6.23 0.73
C GLY A 375 20.05 4.79 0.22
N LEU A 376 18.94 4.20 -0.22
CA LEU A 376 18.93 2.88 -0.86
C LEU A 376 19.72 2.89 -2.18
N ALA A 377 19.56 3.93 -3.00
CA ALA A 377 20.31 4.10 -4.24
C ALA A 377 21.81 4.29 -3.98
N LEU A 378 22.20 5.13 -3.03
CA LEU A 378 23.59 5.35 -2.64
C LEU A 378 24.24 4.09 -2.08
N TYR A 379 23.56 3.39 -1.17
CA TYR A 379 24.01 2.11 -0.64
C TYR A 379 24.21 1.09 -1.76
N GLY A 380 23.23 1.02 -2.67
CA GLY A 380 23.29 0.15 -3.84
C GLY A 380 24.48 0.49 -4.76
N ALA A 381 24.69 1.76 -5.07
CA ALA A 381 25.79 2.25 -5.90
C ALA A 381 27.16 1.99 -5.26
N TRP A 382 27.30 2.25 -3.96
CA TRP A 382 28.53 2.01 -3.20
C TRP A 382 28.95 0.54 -3.26
N HIS A 383 28.02 -0.37 -2.96
CA HIS A 383 28.32 -1.80 -2.94
C HIS A 383 28.39 -2.41 -4.35
N ALA A 384 27.62 -1.92 -5.33
CA ALA A 384 27.75 -2.33 -6.72
C ALA A 384 29.09 -1.87 -7.33
N GLY A 385 29.59 -0.70 -6.95
CA GLY A 385 30.90 -0.17 -7.37
C GLY A 385 32.07 -1.05 -6.93
N ALA A 386 31.97 -1.71 -5.77
CA ALA A 386 32.95 -2.69 -5.32
C ALA A 386 33.07 -3.91 -6.27
N MET A 387 32.03 -4.21 -7.07
CA MET A 387 32.12 -5.23 -8.13
C MET A 387 33.12 -4.82 -9.21
N LYS A 388 33.09 -3.55 -9.64
CA LYS A 388 34.01 -3.02 -10.66
C LYS A 388 35.45 -2.99 -10.16
N ASN A 389 35.67 -2.70 -8.88
CA ASN A 389 37.02 -2.71 -8.30
C ASN A 389 37.58 -4.13 -8.13
N ALA A 390 36.73 -5.13 -7.89
CA ALA A 390 37.13 -6.53 -7.78
C ALA A 390 37.40 -7.20 -9.14
N THR A 391 36.69 -6.80 -10.22
CA THR A 391 36.97 -7.25 -11.58
C THR A 391 37.96 -6.35 -12.34
N GLY A 392 38.33 -5.20 -11.78
CA GLY A 392 39.23 -4.19 -12.35
C GLY A 392 40.72 -4.37 -12.04
N ARG A 393 41.17 -5.59 -11.73
CA ARG A 393 42.61 -5.95 -11.73
C ARG A 393 42.85 -7.24 -12.50
N LEU A 394 42.89 -7.07 -13.82
CA LEU A 394 43.63 -7.80 -14.85
C LEU A 394 43.24 -7.03 -16.12
N LEU A 395 43.97 -5.97 -16.49
CA LEU A 395 45.09 -6.05 -17.41
C LEU A 395 46.00 -4.82 -17.21
N ALA A 396 47.25 -5.07 -16.81
CA ALA A 396 48.35 -4.23 -17.22
C ALA A 396 48.71 -4.64 -18.64
N HIS A 397 48.60 -3.71 -19.59
CA HIS A 397 49.57 -3.39 -20.64
C HIS A 397 49.10 -2.16 -21.41
#